data_AF-A0ABD5S730-F1
#
_entry.id   AF-A0ABD5S730-F1
#
_cell.length_a   1.000
_cell.length_b   1.000
_cell.length_c   1.000
_cell.angle_alpha   90.00
_cell.angle_beta   90.00
_cell.angle_gamma   90.00
#
_symmetry.space_group_name_H-M   'P 1'
#
loop_
_entity.id
_entity.type
_entity.pdbx_description
1 polymer ?
#
loop_
_entity_poly.entity_id
_entity_poly.type
_entity_poly.pdbx_seq_one_letter_code
_entity_poly.pdbx_strand_id
1 'polypeptide(L)'
;MTVQDGDADERVRFTVDGETLLVHDALENEQLVLDLDSEPDPQPALIDLFPLPVDRAVSFEAESVSIPMYSSVSARDAAGEFVSSLVEDCTLQRGSYCFDVTGVTKALVRVEDVAVDVTGMVGDGPVELRFDEPTTVTVGGRSLHTRPEATITVPDDPEALMTAVSMLGSSIAEWSPERSWPTLRGYPPRIERGETLDVPSRLPTPDTGIEIAVPATFADVYRVAPLAYYLGADVVPGGPEIRLDTGYVERLPADGPALEDRVSELLRVTLFLDSLARTEGYVPSDRYEYEAVGPELPFYPPTLAEYSMSERLMEYLEVDVSTIKPYLPAWPTEAVLRPGPAGMELLGHLAHVLAPIRVRGSAFDETQGSESSPAGQSRFRPLALATSPYLHVDEVPSPDAEPLPAGTAVLSRASYENYLSRPRPAEGEVHVAFVVDAAERAAAIRRAMSGPALPDGVGSVEIHHRPTAEDLAAIVADPDVDLLYCALPTDEDRVACPGGVVDFGDAEWGPIAAVCEGSMTVTPAASAVESGAV
;
A
#
# COMPACT_ATOMS: atom_id res chain seq x y z
N MET A 1 29.59 13.00 16.69
CA MET A 1 28.93 13.83 17.73
C MET A 1 27.75 13.01 18.18
N THR A 2 27.79 12.57 19.44
CA THR A 2 26.95 11.53 20.01
C THR A 2 25.50 11.98 20.03
N VAL A 3 24.65 11.28 19.27
CA VAL A 3 23.18 11.43 19.36
C VAL A 3 22.79 10.92 20.75
N GLN A 4 22.22 11.80 21.56
CA GLN A 4 21.61 11.41 22.82
C GLN A 4 20.39 10.55 22.51
N ASP A 5 20.29 9.40 23.18
CA ASP A 5 19.05 8.62 23.31
C ASP A 5 17.93 9.54 23.78
N GLY A 6 17.11 9.98 22.84
CA GLY A 6 15.86 10.67 23.07
C GLY A 6 14.77 9.89 22.37
N ASP A 7 13.93 9.20 23.15
CA ASP A 7 12.57 8.77 22.82
C ASP A 7 12.36 8.23 21.38
N ALA A 8 13.26 7.35 20.93
CA ALA A 8 13.27 6.79 19.57
C ALA A 8 12.15 5.77 19.31
N ASP A 9 11.18 5.63 20.23
CA ASP A 9 10.29 4.47 20.35
C ASP A 9 8.83 4.74 19.92
N GLU A 10 8.52 5.95 19.44
CA GLU A 10 7.15 6.36 19.18
C GLU A 10 6.93 6.78 17.72
N ARG A 11 5.97 6.13 17.05
CA ARG A 11 5.58 6.44 15.66
C ARG A 11 5.07 7.86 15.50
N VAL A 12 4.38 8.39 16.52
CA VAL A 12 3.79 9.73 16.52
C VAL A 12 4.35 10.57 17.65
N ARG A 13 4.77 11.81 17.34
CA ARG A 13 5.22 12.80 18.33
C ARG A 13 4.50 14.13 18.15
N PHE A 14 4.35 14.87 19.24
CA PHE A 14 3.77 16.21 19.24
C PHE A 14 4.84 17.23 19.63
N THR A 15 4.95 18.32 18.88
CA THR A 15 5.82 19.46 19.24
C THR A 15 5.10 20.78 19.02
N VAL A 16 5.54 21.84 19.70
CA VAL A 16 4.96 23.18 19.60
C VAL A 16 5.95 24.13 18.92
N ASP A 17 5.47 24.95 17.99
CA ASP A 17 6.20 26.07 17.39
C ASP A 17 5.31 27.32 17.40
N GLY A 18 5.40 28.12 18.47
CA GLY A 18 4.50 29.26 18.68
C GLY A 18 3.04 28.82 18.80
N GLU A 19 2.16 29.36 17.96
CA GLU A 19 0.72 29.04 17.95
C GLU A 19 0.39 27.76 17.16
N THR A 20 1.41 26.98 16.77
CA THR A 20 1.25 25.79 15.95
C THR A 20 1.55 24.52 16.74
N LEU A 21 0.65 23.54 16.68
CA LEU A 21 0.89 22.16 17.10
C LEU A 21 1.29 21.32 15.88
N LEU A 22 2.47 20.71 15.95
CA LEU A 22 2.96 19.80 14.92
C LEU A 22 2.74 18.35 15.36
N VAL A 23 2.03 17.58 14.54
CA VAL A 23 1.85 16.14 14.68
C VAL A 23 2.83 15.46 13.73
N HIS A 24 3.92 14.94 14.27
CA HIS A 24 5.00 14.30 13.51
C HIS A 24 4.76 12.80 13.41
N ASP A 25 4.70 12.30 12.18
CA ASP A 25 4.78 10.87 11.88
C ASP A 25 6.23 10.50 11.57
N ALA A 26 6.89 9.87 12.53
CA ALA A 26 8.30 9.49 12.41
C ALA A 26 8.53 8.38 11.37
N LEU A 27 7.52 7.56 11.11
CA LEU A 27 7.60 6.50 10.11
C LEU A 27 7.50 7.08 8.70
N GLU A 28 6.56 7.99 8.49
CA GLU A 28 6.38 8.65 7.19
C GLU A 28 7.41 9.76 6.93
N ASN A 29 8.03 10.28 7.99
CA ASN A 29 8.83 11.50 7.97
C ASN A 29 8.02 12.69 7.44
N GLU A 30 6.77 12.78 7.89
CA GLU A 30 5.79 13.80 7.52
C GLU A 30 5.27 14.51 8.77
N GLN A 31 4.76 15.72 8.59
CA GLN A 31 4.20 16.52 9.68
C GLN A 31 2.86 17.16 9.29
N LEU A 32 1.84 16.89 10.09
CA LEU A 32 0.59 17.64 10.04
C LEU A 32 0.73 18.89 10.92
N VAL A 33 0.36 20.03 10.36
CA VAL A 33 0.43 21.35 11.00
C VAL A 33 -0.97 21.73 11.45
N LEU A 34 -1.19 21.99 12.74
CA LEU A 34 -2.45 22.51 13.26
C LEU A 34 -2.19 23.89 13.86
N ASP A 35 -2.76 24.93 13.28
CA ASP A 35 -2.62 26.29 13.83
C ASP A 35 -3.74 26.57 14.84
N LEU A 36 -3.39 27.26 15.92
CA LEU A 36 -4.24 27.51 17.08
C LEU A 36 -4.38 29.03 17.32
N ASP A 37 -5.29 29.43 18.20
CA ASP A 37 -5.45 30.84 18.60
C ASP A 37 -4.35 31.34 19.55
N SER A 38 -3.64 30.43 20.21
CA SER A 38 -2.59 30.72 21.18
C SER A 38 -1.59 29.58 21.29
N GLU A 39 -0.40 29.85 21.86
CA GLU A 39 0.63 28.84 22.07
C GLU A 39 0.14 27.74 23.02
N PRO A 40 0.04 26.47 22.57
CA PRO A 40 -0.48 25.38 23.38
C PRO A 40 0.56 24.90 24.42
N ASP A 41 0.07 24.45 25.57
CA ASP A 41 0.86 23.71 26.57
C ASP A 41 0.39 22.23 26.62
N PRO A 42 0.76 21.40 25.62
CA PRO A 42 0.20 20.06 25.44
C PRO A 42 0.59 19.13 26.59
N GLN A 43 -0.43 18.60 27.27
CA GLN A 43 -0.27 17.56 28.29
C GLN A 43 -0.62 16.20 27.70
N PRO A 44 0.06 15.09 28.06
CA PRO A 44 -0.31 13.76 27.61
C PRO A 44 -1.77 13.42 27.92
N ALA A 45 -2.48 12.84 26.94
CA ALA A 45 -3.87 12.42 27.07
C ALA A 45 -4.04 10.92 26.82
N LEU A 46 -5.16 10.36 27.26
CA LEU A 46 -5.49 8.95 27.06
C LEU A 46 -5.93 8.71 25.60
N ILE A 47 -5.37 7.69 24.96
CA ILE A 47 -5.74 7.29 23.60
C ILE A 47 -7.16 6.70 23.53
N ASP A 48 -7.65 6.12 24.64
CA ASP A 48 -9.01 5.56 24.76
C ASP A 48 -10.13 6.63 24.76
N LEU A 49 -9.77 7.92 24.71
CA LEU A 49 -10.75 9.00 24.55
C LEU A 49 -11.31 9.07 23.12
N PHE A 50 -10.63 8.44 22.17
CA PHE A 50 -10.97 8.53 20.76
C PHE A 50 -11.80 7.32 20.31
N PRO A 51 -12.80 7.52 19.44
CA PRO A 51 -13.58 6.42 18.87
C PRO A 51 -12.81 5.61 17.82
N LEU A 52 -11.70 6.13 17.31
CA LEU A 52 -10.82 5.47 16.35
C LEU A 52 -9.42 5.34 16.97
N PRO A 53 -8.63 4.31 16.60
CA PRO A 53 -7.31 4.11 17.16
C PRO A 53 -6.38 5.30 16.87
N VAL A 54 -5.59 5.67 17.88
CA VAL A 54 -4.50 6.65 17.81
C VAL A 54 -3.27 6.11 18.50
N ASP A 55 -2.07 6.46 18.01
CA ASP A 55 -0.81 5.99 18.57
C ASP A 55 -0.42 6.80 19.81
N ARG A 56 -0.75 8.10 19.82
CA ARG A 56 -0.45 9.03 20.93
C ARG A 56 -1.47 10.16 20.96
N ALA A 57 -1.69 10.76 22.13
CA ALA A 57 -2.58 11.90 22.29
C ALA A 57 -2.04 12.95 23.27
N VAL A 58 -2.42 14.21 23.02
CA VAL A 58 -2.18 15.36 23.89
C VAL A 58 -3.45 16.19 24.08
N SER A 59 -3.55 16.93 25.17
CA SER A 59 -4.66 17.86 25.45
C SER A 59 -4.15 19.23 25.85
N PHE A 60 -4.85 20.28 25.45
CA PHE A 60 -4.57 21.68 25.78
C PHE A 60 -5.87 22.51 25.66
N GLU A 61 -5.84 23.77 26.11
CA GLU A 61 -6.96 24.70 25.94
C GLU A 61 -6.79 25.50 24.64
N ALA A 62 -7.87 25.68 23.88
CA ALA A 62 -7.90 26.52 22.68
C ALA A 62 -9.31 27.10 22.45
N GLU A 63 -9.39 28.21 21.73
CA GLU A 63 -10.62 28.80 21.18
C GLU A 63 -10.84 28.41 19.72
N SER A 64 -9.78 28.03 18.99
CA SER A 64 -9.89 27.55 17.62
C SER A 64 -8.76 26.61 17.18
N VAL A 65 -9.06 25.79 16.17
CA VAL A 65 -8.09 24.94 15.48
C VAL A 65 -8.24 25.13 13.97
N SER A 66 -7.17 25.48 13.29
CA SER A 66 -7.08 25.56 11.82
C SER A 66 -6.38 24.33 11.26
N ILE A 67 -7.01 23.69 10.28
CA ILE A 67 -6.54 22.44 9.68
C ILE A 67 -6.17 22.70 8.21
N PRO A 68 -4.99 22.25 7.73
CA PRO A 68 -4.50 22.54 6.38
C PRO A 68 -5.41 22.02 5.26
N MET A 69 -5.50 22.79 4.17
CA MET A 69 -6.35 22.50 3.00
C MET A 69 -6.09 21.14 2.31
N TYR A 70 -4.88 20.58 2.44
CA TYR A 70 -4.56 19.27 1.87
C TYR A 70 -5.18 18.11 2.67
N SER A 71 -5.79 18.40 3.82
CA SER A 71 -6.42 17.39 4.68
C SER A 71 -7.91 17.33 4.41
N SER A 72 -8.44 16.10 4.36
CA SER A 72 -9.89 15.88 4.44
C SER A 72 -10.32 15.84 5.91
N VAL A 73 -11.42 16.50 6.25
CA VAL A 73 -11.94 16.57 7.62
C VAL A 73 -13.40 16.13 7.65
N SER A 74 -13.73 15.23 8.58
CA SER A 74 -15.11 14.81 8.86
C SER A 74 -15.41 14.91 10.35
N ALA A 75 -16.60 15.38 10.70
CA ALA A 75 -17.07 15.43 12.07
C ALA A 75 -17.76 14.13 12.46
N ARG A 76 -17.48 13.68 13.68
CA ARG A 76 -18.08 12.51 14.33
C ARG A 76 -18.58 12.89 15.70
N ASP A 77 -19.57 12.18 16.21
CA ASP A 77 -20.02 12.37 17.59
C ASP A 77 -19.14 11.61 18.61
N ALA A 78 -19.55 11.62 19.88
CA ALA A 78 -18.84 10.92 20.95
C ALA A 78 -18.80 9.38 20.80
N ALA A 79 -19.78 8.81 20.10
CA ALA A 79 -19.81 7.37 19.80
C ALA A 79 -18.98 7.03 18.56
N GLY A 80 -18.46 8.03 17.85
CA GLY A 80 -17.73 7.87 16.60
C GLY A 80 -18.62 7.85 15.35
N GLU A 81 -19.93 8.03 15.51
CA GLU A 81 -20.87 8.04 14.39
C GLU A 81 -20.60 9.25 13.49
N PHE A 82 -20.64 9.04 12.17
CA PHE A 82 -20.42 10.09 11.19
C PHE A 82 -21.54 11.14 11.26
N VAL A 83 -21.17 12.41 11.42
CA VAL A 83 -22.09 13.54 11.46
C VAL A 83 -22.11 14.27 10.11
N SER A 84 -20.94 14.69 9.62
CA SER A 84 -20.81 15.42 8.35
C SER A 84 -19.37 15.46 7.83
N SER A 85 -19.20 15.65 6.52
CA SER A 85 -17.92 16.07 5.93
C SER A 85 -17.84 17.60 5.97
N LEU A 86 -16.69 18.15 6.39
CA LEU A 86 -16.52 19.59 6.59
C LEU A 86 -16.02 20.30 5.31
N VAL A 87 -16.79 20.15 4.23
CA VAL A 87 -16.48 20.77 2.92
C VAL A 87 -17.07 22.18 2.82
N GLU A 88 -18.23 22.41 3.43
CA GLU A 88 -18.93 23.70 3.43
C GLU A 88 -19.03 24.26 4.85
N ASP A 89 -19.27 25.56 4.94
CA ASP A 89 -19.52 26.23 6.22
C ASP A 89 -20.73 25.63 6.94
N CYS A 90 -20.59 25.33 8.22
CA CYS A 90 -21.69 24.83 9.02
C CYS A 90 -21.50 25.14 10.52
N THR A 91 -22.57 24.99 11.29
CA THR A 91 -22.52 25.08 12.76
C THR A 91 -22.96 23.75 13.35
N LEU A 92 -22.09 23.13 14.13
CA LEU A 92 -22.39 21.97 14.96
C LEU A 92 -22.97 22.45 16.28
N GLN A 93 -24.11 21.88 16.68
CA GLN A 93 -24.78 22.23 17.94
C GLN A 93 -23.91 21.85 19.14
N ARG A 94 -24.25 22.34 20.34
CA ARG A 94 -23.53 21.95 21.55
C ARG A 94 -23.54 20.43 21.73
N GLY A 95 -22.37 19.81 21.78
CA GLY A 95 -22.19 18.37 21.83
C GLY A 95 -20.72 18.00 22.00
N SER A 96 -20.44 16.70 21.98
CA SER A 96 -19.06 16.20 21.99
C SER A 96 -18.75 15.65 20.61
N TYR A 97 -17.61 16.07 20.05
CA TYR A 97 -17.23 15.79 18.68
C TYR A 97 -15.82 15.26 18.58
N CYS A 98 -15.60 14.41 17.60
CA CYS A 98 -14.29 13.97 17.14
C CYS A 98 -14.16 14.27 15.65
N PHE A 99 -13.26 15.18 15.30
CA PHE A 99 -12.95 15.53 13.92
C PHE A 99 -11.86 14.61 13.39
N ASP A 100 -12.22 13.79 12.42
CA ASP A 100 -11.31 12.89 11.72
C ASP A 100 -10.60 13.62 10.58
N VAL A 101 -9.30 13.88 10.78
CA VAL A 101 -8.40 14.59 9.88
C VAL A 101 -7.49 13.60 9.16
N THR A 102 -7.61 13.52 7.84
CA THR A 102 -6.74 12.69 6.99
C THR A 102 -5.98 13.57 6.02
N GLY A 103 -4.70 13.81 6.32
CA GLY A 103 -3.73 14.49 5.46
C GLY A 103 -2.49 13.61 5.25
N VAL A 104 -1.29 14.20 5.38
CA VAL A 104 0.00 13.46 5.38
C VAL A 104 0.19 12.56 6.61
N THR A 105 -0.61 12.78 7.66
CA THR A 105 -0.74 11.97 8.87
C THR A 105 -2.23 11.84 9.20
N LYS A 106 -2.61 10.81 9.95
CA LYS A 106 -3.97 10.69 10.49
C LYS A 106 -4.02 11.37 11.86
N ALA A 107 -4.95 12.30 12.05
CA ALA A 107 -5.18 12.94 13.34
C ALA A 107 -6.67 12.97 13.69
N LEU A 108 -6.96 12.97 14.98
CA LEU A 108 -8.29 13.12 15.54
C LEU A 108 -8.27 14.31 16.48
N VAL A 109 -9.16 15.29 16.26
CA VAL A 109 -9.33 16.44 17.14
C VAL A 109 -10.64 16.26 17.91
N ARG A 110 -10.56 16.13 19.23
CA ARG A 110 -11.71 15.84 20.08
C ARG A 110 -12.01 17.02 21.00
N VAL A 111 -13.29 17.34 21.12
CA VAL A 111 -13.83 18.39 21.99
C VAL A 111 -15.12 17.90 22.67
N GLU A 112 -15.42 18.41 23.86
CA GLU A 112 -16.58 18.00 24.65
C GLU A 112 -17.50 19.17 24.98
N ASP A 113 -18.81 18.88 24.99
CA ASP A 113 -19.89 19.78 25.42
C ASP A 113 -19.79 21.22 24.88
N VAL A 114 -19.44 21.37 23.59
CA VAL A 114 -19.14 22.65 22.95
C VAL A 114 -19.92 22.80 21.64
N ALA A 115 -20.29 24.03 21.28
CA ALA A 115 -20.80 24.32 19.94
C ALA A 115 -19.64 24.72 19.02
N VAL A 116 -19.66 24.26 17.77
CA VAL A 116 -18.54 24.47 16.84
C VAL A 116 -19.02 25.18 15.58
N ASP A 117 -18.48 26.36 15.33
CA ASP A 117 -18.61 27.04 14.04
C ASP A 117 -17.48 26.59 13.11
N VAL A 118 -17.85 25.97 12.00
CA VAL A 118 -16.93 25.42 11.00
C VAL A 118 -16.91 26.35 9.79
N THR A 119 -15.71 26.81 9.42
CA THR A 119 -15.45 27.35 8.07
C THR A 119 -14.95 26.20 7.21
N GLY A 120 -15.74 25.80 6.22
CA GLY A 120 -15.44 24.65 5.37
C GLY A 120 -14.34 24.96 4.35
N MET A 121 -13.95 23.94 3.61
CA MET A 121 -12.98 24.04 2.51
C MET A 121 -13.58 24.76 1.29
N VAL A 122 -13.86 26.06 1.41
CA VAL A 122 -14.36 26.90 0.30
C VAL A 122 -13.16 27.58 -0.37
N GLY A 123 -12.71 27.03 -1.50
CA GLY A 123 -11.49 27.47 -2.21
C GLY A 123 -10.22 26.82 -1.65
N ASP A 124 -9.06 27.47 -1.81
CA ASP A 124 -7.74 26.97 -1.35
C ASP A 124 -7.45 27.34 0.13
N GLY A 125 -8.47 27.38 0.99
CA GLY A 125 -8.36 27.79 2.40
C GLY A 125 -8.34 26.62 3.39
N PRO A 126 -7.83 26.81 4.63
CA PRO A 126 -7.88 25.79 5.68
C PRO A 126 -9.32 25.55 6.17
N VAL A 127 -9.53 24.41 6.84
CA VAL A 127 -10.77 24.14 7.59
C VAL A 127 -10.61 24.70 9.00
N GLU A 128 -11.47 25.65 9.37
CA GLU A 128 -11.39 26.34 10.65
C GLU A 128 -12.47 25.83 11.60
N LEU A 129 -12.06 25.35 12.79
CA LEU A 129 -12.96 24.98 13.88
C LEU A 129 -12.91 26.08 14.94
N ARG A 130 -14.03 26.74 15.22
CA ARG A 130 -14.14 27.75 16.29
C ARG A 130 -15.11 27.29 17.36
N PHE A 131 -14.68 27.40 18.61
CA PHE A 131 -15.45 27.00 19.78
C PHE A 131 -16.19 28.21 20.37
N ASP A 132 -17.37 27.99 20.96
CA ASP A 132 -18.16 29.08 21.56
C ASP A 132 -17.59 29.59 22.91
N GLU A 133 -16.64 28.85 23.48
CA GLU A 133 -15.84 29.22 24.65
C GLU A 133 -14.46 28.53 24.61
N PRO A 134 -13.44 29.02 25.35
CA PRO A 134 -12.19 28.29 25.52
C PRO A 134 -12.46 26.85 25.97
N THR A 135 -11.95 25.89 25.22
CA THR A 135 -12.31 24.48 25.33
C THR A 135 -11.07 23.61 25.42
N THR A 136 -11.13 22.56 26.24
CA THR A 136 -10.12 21.50 26.23
C THR A 136 -10.19 20.73 24.91
N VAL A 137 -9.18 20.94 24.05
CA VAL A 137 -8.97 20.20 22.81
C VAL A 137 -8.04 19.04 23.08
N THR A 138 -8.44 17.83 22.70
CA THR A 138 -7.57 16.64 22.73
C THR A 138 -7.24 16.23 21.31
N VAL A 139 -5.95 16.18 20.96
CA VAL A 139 -5.46 15.77 19.65
C VAL A 139 -4.79 14.41 19.74
N GLY A 140 -5.30 13.43 19.01
CA GLY A 140 -4.71 12.12 18.83
C GLY A 140 -4.08 12.03 17.45
N GLY A 141 -2.90 11.43 17.35
CA GLY A 141 -2.21 11.22 16.07
C GLY A 141 -1.97 9.74 15.84
N ARG A 142 -2.04 9.32 14.58
CA ARG A 142 -1.77 7.96 14.12
C ARG A 142 -0.97 7.98 12.83
N SER A 143 0.01 7.08 12.73
CA SER A 143 0.73 6.90 11.48
C SER A 143 -0.17 6.32 10.39
N LEU A 144 -0.01 6.78 9.16
CA LEU A 144 -0.66 6.13 8.01
C LEU A 144 -0.04 4.77 7.70
N HIS A 145 1.18 4.52 8.19
CA HIS A 145 1.90 3.26 8.07
C HIS A 145 1.91 2.73 6.64
N THR A 146 2.30 3.57 5.69
CA THR A 146 2.40 3.29 4.25
C THR A 146 3.78 2.80 3.81
N ARG A 147 4.70 2.62 4.75
CA ARG A 147 6.02 2.02 4.51
C ARG A 147 6.48 1.13 5.68
N PRO A 148 7.40 0.17 5.45
CA PRO A 148 7.85 -0.74 6.51
C PRO A 148 8.49 -0.02 7.69
N GLU A 149 8.07 -0.34 8.91
CA GLU A 149 8.66 0.22 10.14
C GLU A 149 9.96 -0.46 10.61
N ALA A 150 10.22 -1.66 10.10
CA ALA A 150 11.38 -2.45 10.46
C ALA A 150 11.75 -3.44 9.35
N THR A 151 12.93 -4.04 9.49
CA THR A 151 13.43 -5.11 8.62
C THR A 151 13.66 -6.37 9.44
N ILE A 152 13.11 -7.49 8.99
CA ILE A 152 13.38 -8.84 9.50
C ILE A 152 14.43 -9.47 8.59
N THR A 153 15.56 -9.88 9.15
CA THR A 153 16.59 -10.61 8.41
C THR A 153 16.29 -12.10 8.45
N VAL A 154 16.31 -12.78 7.32
CA VAL A 154 15.88 -14.17 7.18
C VAL A 154 16.93 -14.98 6.41
N PRO A 155 17.40 -16.12 6.94
CA PRO A 155 18.26 -17.04 6.20
C PRO A 155 17.50 -17.77 5.10
N ASP A 156 18.23 -18.41 4.19
CA ASP A 156 17.66 -19.27 3.14
C ASP A 156 17.12 -20.60 3.72
N ASP A 157 16.21 -20.49 4.69
CA ASP A 157 15.55 -21.56 5.43
C ASP A 157 14.03 -21.30 5.51
N PRO A 158 13.18 -22.20 5.00
CA PRO A 158 11.73 -22.03 5.05
C PRO A 158 11.14 -21.90 6.47
N GLU A 159 11.72 -22.56 7.49
CA GLU A 159 11.20 -22.44 8.86
C GLU A 159 11.50 -21.05 9.45
N ALA A 160 12.67 -20.49 9.17
CA ALA A 160 12.96 -19.10 9.51
C ALA A 160 12.02 -18.13 8.76
N LEU A 161 11.70 -18.40 7.49
CA LEU A 161 10.74 -17.60 6.74
C LEU A 161 9.32 -17.68 7.32
N MET A 162 8.89 -18.85 7.80
CA MET A 162 7.61 -18.99 8.51
C MET A 162 7.53 -18.05 9.72
N THR A 163 8.62 -17.93 10.48
CA THR A 163 8.69 -16.98 11.61
C THR A 163 8.56 -15.53 11.14
N ALA A 164 9.23 -15.16 10.05
CA ALA A 164 9.13 -13.82 9.48
C ALA A 164 7.72 -13.51 8.95
N VAL A 165 7.07 -14.47 8.27
CA VAL A 165 5.70 -14.30 7.75
C VAL A 165 4.69 -14.14 8.89
N SER A 166 4.87 -14.85 10.01
CA SER A 166 4.01 -14.70 11.21
C SER A 166 4.06 -13.28 11.79
N MET A 167 5.17 -12.56 11.59
CA MET A 167 5.34 -11.18 12.06
C MET A 167 4.79 -10.12 11.10
N LEU A 168 4.36 -10.48 9.88
CA LEU A 168 3.87 -9.48 8.92
C LEU A 168 2.66 -8.70 9.47
N GLY A 169 1.84 -9.34 10.29
CA GLY A 169 0.68 -8.72 10.94
C GLY A 169 1.00 -7.66 11.98
N SER A 170 2.28 -7.46 12.35
CA SER A 170 2.69 -6.45 13.36
C SER A 170 2.34 -5.01 12.96
N SER A 171 2.09 -4.77 11.67
CA SER A 171 1.71 -3.48 11.11
C SER A 171 0.20 -3.22 11.12
N ILE A 172 -0.63 -4.22 11.47
CA ILE A 172 -2.08 -4.06 11.56
C ILE A 172 -2.42 -3.35 12.88
N ALA A 173 -3.19 -2.25 12.78
CA ALA A 173 -3.50 -1.41 13.93
C ALA A 173 -4.46 -2.09 14.93
N GLU A 174 -5.36 -2.93 14.43
CA GLU A 174 -6.37 -3.65 15.22
C GLU A 174 -6.91 -4.88 14.49
N TRP A 175 -7.55 -5.79 15.23
CA TRP A 175 -8.03 -7.09 14.70
C TRP A 175 -9.55 -7.16 14.49
N SER A 176 -10.25 -6.03 14.64
CA SER A 176 -11.66 -5.88 14.29
C SER A 176 -11.85 -5.92 12.76
N PRO A 177 -13.10 -5.99 12.25
CA PRO A 177 -13.38 -5.87 10.82
C PRO A 177 -12.92 -4.55 10.18
N GLU A 178 -12.67 -3.52 10.99
CA GLU A 178 -12.17 -2.21 10.53
C GLU A 178 -10.82 -2.31 9.83
N ARG A 179 -10.01 -3.33 10.12
CA ARG A 179 -8.74 -3.57 9.41
C ARG A 179 -8.91 -3.77 7.90
N SER A 180 -10.13 -4.02 7.41
CA SER A 180 -10.40 -3.99 5.96
C SER A 180 -10.19 -2.60 5.34
N TRP A 181 -10.20 -1.51 6.12
CA TRP A 181 -9.74 -0.19 5.69
C TRP A 181 -8.22 -0.17 5.48
N PRO A 182 -7.73 0.33 4.32
CA PRO A 182 -6.29 0.37 4.04
C PRO A 182 -5.46 1.08 5.11
N THR A 183 -5.97 2.15 5.71
CA THR A 183 -5.22 2.92 6.72
C THR A 183 -5.05 2.18 8.04
N LEU A 184 -5.83 1.14 8.32
CA LEU A 184 -5.68 0.29 9.52
C LEU A 184 -4.86 -0.98 9.25
N ARG A 185 -4.42 -1.12 8.01
CA ARG A 185 -3.78 -2.30 7.45
C ARG A 185 -2.35 -1.95 7.00
N GLY A 186 -1.55 -1.50 7.98
CA GLY A 186 -0.25 -0.88 7.76
C GLY A 186 0.73 -1.74 6.98
N TYR A 187 1.76 -1.12 6.43
CA TYR A 187 2.76 -1.77 5.60
C TYR A 187 3.57 -2.79 6.42
N PRO A 188 3.59 -4.08 6.04
CA PRO A 188 4.31 -5.09 6.79
C PRO A 188 5.82 -4.79 6.89
N PRO A 189 6.51 -5.30 7.93
CA PRO A 189 7.96 -5.25 7.99
C PRO A 189 8.62 -5.78 6.71
N ARG A 190 9.75 -5.16 6.36
CA ARG A 190 10.58 -5.60 5.25
C ARG A 190 11.18 -6.96 5.58
N ILE A 191 11.26 -7.84 4.59
CA ILE A 191 12.06 -9.07 4.69
C ILE A 191 13.33 -8.88 3.87
N GLU A 192 14.48 -9.18 4.46
CA GLU A 192 15.78 -9.16 3.80
C GLU A 192 16.52 -10.47 4.04
N ARG A 193 17.25 -10.94 3.02
CA ARG A 193 18.07 -12.14 3.13
C ARG A 193 19.33 -11.91 3.96
N GLY A 194 19.68 -12.85 4.81
CA GLY A 194 20.92 -12.82 5.61
C GLY A 194 21.35 -14.19 6.11
N GLU A 195 22.32 -14.24 7.03
CA GLU A 195 22.85 -15.52 7.52
C GLU A 195 22.04 -16.12 8.68
N THR A 196 21.36 -15.26 9.46
CA THR A 196 20.64 -15.65 10.67
C THR A 196 19.32 -14.90 10.76
N LEU A 197 18.32 -15.55 11.39
CA LEU A 197 17.03 -14.92 11.65
C LEU A 197 17.20 -13.81 12.70
N ASP A 198 16.79 -12.59 12.36
CA ASP A 198 16.73 -11.45 13.28
C ASP A 198 15.36 -10.76 13.15
N VAL A 199 14.55 -10.86 14.20
CA VAL A 199 13.24 -10.20 14.29
C VAL A 199 13.38 -9.04 15.28
N PRO A 200 13.22 -7.77 14.83
CA PRO A 200 13.35 -6.62 15.72
C PRO A 200 12.37 -6.69 16.89
N SER A 201 12.88 -6.59 18.12
CA SER A 201 12.09 -6.75 19.36
C SER A 201 10.99 -5.70 19.56
N ARG A 202 11.03 -4.59 18.82
CA ARG A 202 10.00 -3.53 18.85
C ARG A 202 8.73 -3.91 18.09
N LEU A 203 8.78 -4.91 17.22
CA LEU A 203 7.60 -5.34 16.46
C LEU A 203 6.65 -6.09 17.40
N PRO A 204 5.38 -5.69 17.50
CA PRO A 204 4.39 -6.44 18.27
C PRO A 204 4.15 -7.80 17.59
N THR A 205 4.10 -8.87 18.37
CA THR A 205 3.70 -10.19 17.88
C THR A 205 2.17 -10.23 17.73
N PRO A 206 1.64 -10.55 16.55
CA PRO A 206 0.20 -10.80 16.40
C PRO A 206 -0.27 -11.91 17.33
N ASP A 207 -1.38 -11.69 18.02
CA ASP A 207 -2.01 -12.69 18.90
C ASP A 207 -3.51 -12.77 18.57
N THR A 208 -3.81 -13.51 17.50
CA THR A 208 -5.17 -13.62 16.95
C THR A 208 -5.81 -14.98 17.21
N GLY A 209 -5.05 -15.92 17.80
CA GLY A 209 -5.48 -17.30 18.00
C GLY A 209 -5.57 -18.13 16.72
N ILE A 210 -4.95 -17.68 15.62
CA ILE A 210 -4.98 -18.36 14.30
C ILE A 210 -3.59 -18.88 13.95
N GLU A 211 -3.52 -20.15 13.58
CA GLU A 211 -2.31 -20.79 13.08
C GLU A 211 -2.56 -21.39 11.69
N ILE A 212 -1.66 -21.18 10.74
CA ILE A 212 -1.66 -21.79 9.40
C ILE A 212 -0.49 -22.76 9.34
N ALA A 213 -0.79 -24.06 9.39
CA ALA A 213 0.21 -25.09 9.23
C ALA A 213 0.38 -25.43 7.74
N VAL A 214 1.61 -25.42 7.22
CA VAL A 214 1.96 -25.83 5.85
C VAL A 214 3.33 -26.52 5.81
N PRO A 215 3.67 -27.27 4.74
CA PRO A 215 5.01 -27.84 4.63
C PRO A 215 6.08 -26.74 4.66
N ALA A 216 7.24 -27.03 5.28
CA ALA A 216 8.37 -26.12 5.35
C ALA A 216 9.09 -26.01 3.98
N THR A 217 8.42 -25.39 3.02
CA THR A 217 8.96 -25.06 1.69
C THR A 217 8.68 -23.60 1.37
N PHE A 218 9.61 -22.92 0.68
CA PHE A 218 9.38 -21.54 0.23
C PHE A 218 8.08 -21.38 -0.54
N ALA A 219 7.75 -22.36 -1.39
CA ALA A 219 6.55 -22.31 -2.21
C ALA A 219 5.28 -22.31 -1.35
N ASP A 220 5.20 -23.15 -0.32
CA ASP A 220 4.02 -23.22 0.54
C ASP A 220 3.89 -22.00 1.45
N VAL A 221 5.02 -21.49 1.97
CA VAL A 221 5.04 -20.26 2.78
C VAL A 221 4.62 -19.05 1.95
N TYR A 222 5.08 -18.93 0.70
CA TYR A 222 4.67 -17.85 -0.21
C TYR A 222 3.17 -17.86 -0.48
N ARG A 223 2.56 -19.02 -0.70
CA ARG A 223 1.13 -19.14 -0.98
C ARG A 223 0.26 -18.59 0.14
N VAL A 224 0.66 -18.83 1.40
CA VAL A 224 -0.13 -18.43 2.58
C VAL A 224 0.19 -17.04 3.11
N ALA A 225 1.32 -16.43 2.74
CA ALA A 225 1.78 -15.18 3.34
C ALA A 225 0.76 -14.02 3.32
N PRO A 226 0.02 -13.74 2.22
CA PRO A 226 -0.97 -12.66 2.22
C PRO A 226 -2.17 -12.95 3.15
N LEU A 227 -2.58 -14.22 3.26
CA LEU A 227 -3.62 -14.65 4.18
C LEU A 227 -3.12 -14.58 5.63
N ALA A 228 -1.91 -15.07 5.91
CA ALA A 228 -1.29 -15.01 7.23
C ALA A 228 -1.19 -13.57 7.74
N TYR A 229 -0.74 -12.64 6.88
CA TYR A 229 -0.75 -11.21 7.18
C TYR A 229 -2.15 -10.71 7.55
N TYR A 230 -3.16 -10.96 6.70
CA TYR A 230 -4.50 -10.43 6.91
C TYR A 230 -5.21 -11.00 8.16
N LEU A 231 -4.90 -12.25 8.49
CA LEU A 231 -5.43 -12.93 9.67
C LEU A 231 -4.60 -12.67 10.93
N GLY A 232 -3.40 -12.12 10.81
CA GLY A 232 -2.43 -12.05 11.92
C GLY A 232 -2.06 -13.45 12.44
N ALA A 233 -1.90 -14.40 11.53
CA ALA A 233 -1.75 -15.82 11.86
C ALA A 233 -0.29 -16.26 11.97
N ASP A 234 -0.04 -17.18 12.91
CA ASP A 234 1.23 -17.88 13.00
C ASP A 234 1.35 -18.91 11.88
N VAL A 235 2.46 -18.87 11.12
CA VAL A 235 2.76 -19.90 10.12
C VAL A 235 3.71 -20.91 10.73
N VAL A 236 3.33 -22.19 10.69
CA VAL A 236 4.10 -23.26 11.34
C VAL A 236 4.30 -24.46 10.40
N PRO A 237 5.33 -25.29 10.64
CA PRO A 237 5.52 -26.51 9.88
C PRO A 237 4.41 -27.54 10.16
N GLY A 238 3.81 -28.09 9.09
CA GLY A 238 2.80 -29.13 9.21
C GLY A 238 2.18 -29.54 7.87
N GLY A 239 1.06 -30.27 7.94
CA GLY A 239 0.20 -30.45 6.77
C GLY A 239 -0.71 -29.23 6.57
N PRO A 240 -1.16 -28.91 5.34
CA PRO A 240 -2.01 -27.75 5.08
C PRO A 240 -3.32 -27.75 5.88
N GLU A 241 -3.41 -26.88 6.89
CA GLU A 241 -4.61 -26.65 7.70
C GLU A 241 -4.55 -25.30 8.42
N ILE A 242 -5.72 -24.75 8.75
CA ILE A 242 -5.87 -23.59 9.64
C ILE A 242 -6.38 -24.11 10.98
N ARG A 243 -5.71 -23.75 12.08
CA ARG A 243 -6.11 -24.10 13.45
C ARG A 243 -6.52 -22.82 14.17
N LEU A 244 -7.63 -22.90 14.89
CA LEU A 244 -8.12 -21.83 15.74
C LEU A 244 -7.90 -22.21 17.21
N ASP A 245 -7.65 -21.23 18.05
CA ASP A 245 -7.56 -21.36 19.52
C ASP A 245 -8.84 -21.90 20.16
N THR A 246 -9.98 -21.75 19.48
CA THR A 246 -11.27 -22.38 19.79
C THR A 246 -11.26 -23.92 19.66
N GLY A 247 -10.21 -24.49 19.07
CA GLY A 247 -10.04 -25.93 18.82
C GLY A 247 -10.59 -26.40 17.46
N TYR A 248 -11.13 -25.49 16.65
CA TYR A 248 -11.56 -25.79 15.28
C TYR A 248 -10.35 -25.96 14.34
N VAL A 249 -10.47 -26.86 13.37
CA VAL A 249 -9.44 -27.13 12.37
C VAL A 249 -10.07 -27.19 10.98
N GLU A 250 -9.69 -26.25 10.11
CA GLU A 250 -10.04 -26.27 8.69
C GLU A 250 -8.94 -26.96 7.90
N ARG A 251 -9.29 -28.01 7.15
CA ARG A 251 -8.32 -28.72 6.31
C ARG A 251 -8.13 -28.00 4.99
N LEU A 252 -6.88 -27.74 4.61
CA LEU A 252 -6.55 -27.16 3.31
C LEU A 252 -6.09 -28.25 2.33
N PRO A 253 -6.21 -28.01 1.01
CA PRO A 253 -5.67 -28.92 0.01
C PRO A 253 -4.14 -29.10 0.15
N ALA A 254 -3.66 -30.32 -0.04
CA ALA A 254 -2.22 -30.62 -0.04
C ALA A 254 -1.54 -30.35 -1.39
N ASP A 255 -2.33 -30.28 -2.47
CA ASP A 255 -1.84 -29.95 -3.81
C ASP A 255 -1.63 -28.43 -3.94
N GLY A 256 -0.48 -28.03 -4.49
CA GLY A 256 -0.07 -26.62 -4.54
C GLY A 256 -1.09 -25.70 -5.24
N PRO A 257 -1.48 -25.97 -6.50
CA PRO A 257 -2.53 -25.22 -7.18
C PRO A 257 -3.87 -25.18 -6.44
N ALA A 258 -4.32 -26.32 -5.88
CA ALA A 258 -5.56 -26.34 -5.10
C ALA A 258 -5.44 -25.52 -3.79
N LEU A 259 -4.26 -25.52 -3.16
CA LEU A 259 -3.96 -24.68 -2.00
C LEU A 259 -3.98 -23.19 -2.37
N GLU A 260 -3.37 -22.81 -3.50
CA GLU A 260 -3.40 -21.44 -4.04
C GLU A 260 -4.84 -20.93 -4.19
N ASP A 261 -5.69 -21.74 -4.83
CA ASP A 261 -7.09 -21.37 -5.06
C ASP A 261 -7.87 -21.25 -3.74
N ARG A 262 -7.70 -22.19 -2.80
CA ARG A 262 -8.38 -22.14 -1.49
C ARG A 262 -7.93 -20.97 -0.63
N VAL A 263 -6.62 -20.69 -0.57
CA VAL A 263 -6.08 -19.56 0.21
C VAL A 263 -6.49 -18.22 -0.39
N SER A 264 -6.46 -18.09 -1.72
CA SER A 264 -6.94 -16.88 -2.39
C SER A 264 -8.43 -16.66 -2.17
N GLU A 265 -9.23 -17.73 -2.17
CA GLU A 265 -10.67 -17.67 -1.86
C GLU A 265 -10.88 -17.19 -0.42
N LEU A 266 -10.22 -17.81 0.56
CA LEU A 266 -10.32 -17.43 1.97
C LEU A 266 -9.95 -15.97 2.20
N LEU A 267 -8.87 -15.47 1.60
CA LEU A 267 -8.48 -14.07 1.70
C LEU A 267 -9.57 -13.13 1.16
N ARG A 268 -10.10 -13.44 -0.03
CA ARG A 268 -11.16 -12.64 -0.67
C ARG A 268 -12.45 -12.64 0.13
N VAL A 269 -12.87 -13.80 0.60
CA VAL A 269 -14.08 -13.99 1.40
C VAL A 269 -13.96 -13.25 2.73
N THR A 270 -12.84 -13.42 3.44
CA THR A 270 -12.61 -12.77 4.74
C THR A 270 -12.62 -11.25 4.57
N LEU A 271 -11.86 -10.69 3.61
CA LEU A 271 -11.85 -9.25 3.35
C LEU A 271 -13.24 -8.71 2.99
N PHE A 272 -13.98 -9.42 2.15
CA PHE A 272 -15.33 -9.03 1.76
C PHE A 272 -16.28 -9.04 2.96
N LEU A 273 -16.29 -10.10 3.76
CA LEU A 273 -17.17 -10.23 4.91
C LEU A 273 -16.80 -9.26 6.04
N ASP A 274 -15.51 -8.98 6.27
CA ASP A 274 -15.10 -7.92 7.19
C ASP A 274 -15.65 -6.57 6.72
N SER A 275 -15.63 -6.33 5.40
CA SER A 275 -16.15 -5.09 4.82
C SER A 275 -17.68 -4.94 4.96
N LEU A 276 -18.42 -6.04 5.12
CA LEU A 276 -19.85 -6.04 5.46
C LEU A 276 -20.08 -5.95 6.97
N ALA A 277 -19.22 -6.57 7.78
CA ALA A 277 -19.33 -6.55 9.23
C ALA A 277 -19.13 -5.14 9.81
N ARG A 278 -18.28 -4.32 9.16
CA ARG A 278 -18.07 -2.93 9.54
C ARG A 278 -19.08 -1.92 8.97
N THR A 279 -20.22 -2.34 8.43
CA THR A 279 -21.22 -1.40 7.89
C THR A 279 -21.71 -0.41 8.95
N GLU A 280 -21.81 -0.84 10.21
CA GLU A 280 -22.14 -0.01 11.38
C GLU A 280 -20.89 0.47 12.14
N GLY A 281 -19.72 0.35 11.51
CA GLY A 281 -18.42 0.62 12.10
C GLY A 281 -17.97 2.09 12.02
N TYR A 282 -16.65 2.32 12.05
CA TYR A 282 -16.07 3.67 12.09
C TYR A 282 -16.48 4.54 10.91
N VAL A 283 -16.76 4.01 9.74
CA VAL A 283 -17.24 4.83 8.62
C VAL A 283 -18.48 4.15 8.08
N PRO A 284 -19.67 4.60 8.50
CA PRO A 284 -20.93 4.12 7.96
C PRO A 284 -20.89 4.23 6.45
N SER A 285 -21.10 3.11 5.77
CA SER A 285 -21.01 3.01 4.33
C SER A 285 -22.22 2.24 3.85
N ASP A 286 -23.17 2.95 3.22
CA ASP A 286 -24.25 2.31 2.49
C ASP A 286 -23.63 1.45 1.38
N ARG A 287 -23.79 0.13 1.48
CA ARG A 287 -23.21 -0.84 0.55
C ARG A 287 -24.31 -1.58 -0.16
N TYR A 288 -24.26 -1.52 -1.48
CA TYR A 288 -25.13 -2.32 -2.33
C TYR A 288 -25.01 -3.81 -1.98
N GLU A 289 -23.81 -4.30 -1.74
CA GLU A 289 -23.51 -5.69 -1.43
C GLU A 289 -24.13 -6.13 -0.10
N TYR A 290 -24.15 -5.25 0.91
CA TYR A 290 -24.77 -5.55 2.20
C TYR A 290 -26.26 -5.84 2.03
N GLU A 291 -26.97 -4.96 1.33
CA GLU A 291 -28.40 -5.15 1.03
C GLU A 291 -28.65 -6.35 0.10
N ALA A 292 -27.72 -6.60 -0.82
CA ALA A 292 -27.88 -7.65 -1.84
C ALA A 292 -27.66 -9.06 -1.28
N VAL A 293 -26.71 -9.27 -0.37
CA VAL A 293 -26.33 -10.62 0.11
C VAL A 293 -26.50 -10.82 1.61
N GLY A 294 -26.56 -9.75 2.40
CA GLY A 294 -26.70 -9.81 3.86
C GLY A 294 -27.83 -10.74 4.35
N PRO A 295 -29.04 -10.71 3.77
CA PRO A 295 -30.13 -11.59 4.16
C PRO A 295 -29.91 -13.09 3.91
N GLU A 296 -28.93 -13.44 3.07
CA GLU A 296 -28.59 -14.83 2.72
C GLU A 296 -27.43 -15.38 3.58
N LEU A 297 -26.77 -14.54 4.37
CA LEU A 297 -25.68 -14.94 5.26
C LEU A 297 -26.22 -15.67 6.50
N PRO A 298 -25.46 -16.63 7.06
CA PRO A 298 -25.88 -17.39 8.26
C PRO A 298 -25.85 -16.54 9.55
N PHE A 299 -25.31 -15.33 9.48
CA PHE A 299 -25.16 -14.38 10.60
C PHE A 299 -25.57 -12.97 10.18
N TYR A 300 -25.82 -12.11 11.17
CA TYR A 300 -25.97 -10.67 10.97
C TYR A 300 -24.58 -10.01 10.98
N PRO A 301 -24.06 -9.49 9.86
CA PRO A 301 -22.66 -9.05 9.78
C PRO A 301 -22.23 -8.08 10.89
N PRO A 302 -23.03 -7.06 11.28
CA PRO A 302 -22.62 -6.12 12.33
C PRO A 302 -22.41 -6.76 13.71
N THR A 303 -23.04 -7.90 14.02
CA THR A 303 -22.76 -8.60 15.30
C THR A 303 -21.34 -9.14 15.41
N LEU A 304 -20.64 -9.31 14.28
CA LEU A 304 -19.28 -9.83 14.24
C LEU A 304 -18.21 -8.77 14.56
N ALA A 305 -18.58 -7.49 14.68
CA ALA A 305 -17.63 -6.43 15.02
C ALA A 305 -16.97 -6.65 16.40
N GLU A 306 -17.71 -7.24 17.33
CA GLU A 306 -17.28 -7.51 18.71
C GLU A 306 -16.57 -8.86 18.88
N TYR A 307 -16.51 -9.69 17.82
CA TYR A 307 -15.96 -11.04 17.90
C TYR A 307 -14.43 -11.00 17.78
N SER A 308 -13.75 -11.93 18.45
CA SER A 308 -12.31 -12.11 18.22
C SER A 308 -12.04 -12.47 16.75
N MET A 309 -10.79 -12.30 16.32
CA MET A 309 -10.37 -12.66 14.96
C MET A 309 -10.66 -14.15 14.64
N SER A 310 -10.37 -15.06 15.58
CA SER A 310 -10.60 -16.51 15.41
C SER A 310 -12.08 -16.88 15.45
N GLU A 311 -12.87 -16.29 16.34
CA GLU A 311 -14.32 -16.50 16.42
C GLU A 311 -15.01 -16.02 15.15
N ARG A 312 -14.62 -14.85 14.64
CA ARG A 312 -15.17 -14.29 13.41
C ARG A 312 -14.78 -15.11 12.17
N LEU A 313 -13.55 -15.60 12.10
CA LEU A 313 -13.12 -16.49 11.01
C LEU A 313 -13.93 -17.80 11.02
N MET A 314 -14.27 -18.34 12.18
CA MET A 314 -15.13 -19.53 12.27
C MET A 314 -16.49 -19.31 11.60
N GLU A 315 -17.14 -18.18 11.88
CA GLU A 315 -18.42 -17.80 11.24
C GLU A 315 -18.25 -17.66 9.72
N TYR A 316 -17.17 -17.03 9.26
CA TYR A 316 -16.89 -16.85 7.84
C TYR A 316 -16.67 -18.18 7.08
N LEU A 317 -16.12 -19.19 7.75
CA LEU A 317 -15.91 -20.52 7.17
C LEU A 317 -17.24 -21.28 6.94
N GLU A 318 -18.34 -20.90 7.59
CA GLU A 318 -19.66 -21.49 7.34
C GLU A 318 -20.36 -20.94 6.10
N VAL A 319 -19.88 -19.81 5.54
CA VAL A 319 -20.51 -19.17 4.39
C VAL A 319 -20.31 -19.99 3.12
N ASP A 320 -21.41 -20.29 2.42
CA ASP A 320 -21.35 -20.84 1.07
C ASP A 320 -20.77 -19.78 0.11
N VAL A 321 -19.56 -20.04 -0.39
CA VAL A 321 -18.86 -19.14 -1.31
C VAL A 321 -19.67 -18.86 -2.57
N SER A 322 -20.52 -19.80 -3.01
CA SER A 322 -21.34 -19.60 -4.20
C SER A 322 -22.37 -18.47 -4.05
N THR A 323 -22.82 -18.21 -2.81
CA THR A 323 -23.73 -17.12 -2.45
C THR A 323 -23.06 -15.75 -2.61
N ILE A 324 -21.81 -15.62 -2.15
CA ILE A 324 -21.10 -14.32 -2.13
C ILE A 324 -20.23 -14.07 -3.37
N LYS A 325 -19.89 -15.11 -4.14
CA LYS A 325 -19.01 -15.02 -5.31
C LYS A 325 -19.32 -13.88 -6.29
N PRO A 326 -20.59 -13.56 -6.63
CA PRO A 326 -20.91 -12.46 -7.53
C PRO A 326 -20.53 -11.06 -6.99
N TYR A 327 -20.33 -10.95 -5.67
CA TYR A 327 -20.07 -9.71 -4.95
C TYR A 327 -18.61 -9.57 -4.50
N LEU A 328 -17.80 -10.62 -4.64
CA LEU A 328 -16.40 -10.56 -4.28
C LEU A 328 -15.65 -9.52 -5.13
N PRO A 329 -14.73 -8.75 -4.55
CA PRO A 329 -14.00 -7.72 -5.27
C PRO A 329 -13.15 -8.33 -6.40
N ALA A 330 -13.11 -7.64 -7.54
CA ALA A 330 -12.11 -7.93 -8.57
C ALA A 330 -10.73 -7.60 -8.00
N TRP A 331 -9.92 -8.63 -7.77
CA TRP A 331 -8.65 -8.44 -7.09
C TRP A 331 -7.63 -7.77 -8.01
N PRO A 332 -7.11 -6.58 -7.69
CA PRO A 332 -6.38 -5.75 -8.66
C PRO A 332 -5.04 -6.38 -9.08
N THR A 333 -4.42 -7.19 -8.21
CA THR A 333 -3.10 -7.79 -8.42
C THR A 333 -3.05 -9.22 -7.87
N GLU A 334 -2.74 -10.19 -8.74
CA GLU A 334 -2.25 -11.51 -8.33
C GLU A 334 -0.77 -11.60 -8.66
N ALA A 335 0.01 -12.25 -7.81
CA ALA A 335 1.45 -12.40 -7.98
C ALA A 335 1.81 -13.86 -8.31
N VAL A 336 2.82 -14.04 -9.15
CA VAL A 336 3.39 -15.34 -9.47
C VAL A 336 4.88 -15.32 -9.17
N LEU A 337 5.30 -16.08 -8.17
CA LEU A 337 6.70 -16.15 -7.70
C LEU A 337 7.35 -17.47 -8.16
N ARG A 338 8.67 -17.43 -8.35
CA ARG A 338 9.47 -18.66 -8.45
C ARG A 338 9.58 -19.36 -7.10
N PRO A 339 9.71 -20.70 -7.08
CA PRO A 339 10.08 -21.39 -5.85
C PRO A 339 11.54 -21.04 -5.45
N GLY A 340 11.83 -20.99 -4.15
CA GLY A 340 13.18 -20.72 -3.63
C GLY A 340 13.31 -19.37 -2.92
N PRO A 341 14.45 -19.08 -2.27
CA PRO A 341 14.59 -18.01 -1.30
C PRO A 341 14.50 -16.59 -1.87
N ALA A 342 14.92 -16.38 -3.12
CA ALA A 342 15.00 -15.04 -3.71
C ALA A 342 13.68 -14.25 -3.67
N GLY A 343 12.54 -14.94 -3.75
CA GLY A 343 11.20 -14.32 -3.71
C GLY A 343 10.78 -13.76 -2.35
N MET A 344 11.47 -14.11 -1.25
CA MET A 344 11.00 -13.80 0.10
C MET A 344 10.94 -12.30 0.39
N GLU A 345 11.82 -11.52 -0.25
CA GLU A 345 11.91 -10.07 -0.04
C GLU A 345 10.69 -9.32 -0.62
N LEU A 346 9.91 -9.96 -1.49
CA LEU A 346 8.67 -9.40 -2.03
C LEU A 346 7.47 -9.56 -1.09
N LEU A 347 7.53 -10.45 -0.10
CA LEU A 347 6.34 -10.85 0.66
C LEU A 347 5.70 -9.70 1.45
N GLY A 348 6.50 -8.82 2.07
CA GLY A 348 5.96 -7.65 2.78
C GLY A 348 5.20 -6.71 1.85
N HIS A 349 5.76 -6.42 0.67
CA HIS A 349 5.15 -5.58 -0.35
C HIS A 349 3.86 -6.20 -0.91
N LEU A 350 3.85 -7.51 -1.15
CA LEU A 350 2.69 -8.23 -1.68
C LEU A 350 1.59 -8.40 -0.64
N ALA A 351 1.94 -8.63 0.62
CA ALA A 351 1.01 -8.66 1.73
C ALA A 351 0.33 -7.29 1.94
N HIS A 352 1.07 -6.18 1.83
CA HIS A 352 0.48 -4.83 1.93
C HIS A 352 -0.70 -4.61 0.96
N VAL A 353 -0.53 -5.00 -0.30
CA VAL A 353 -1.56 -4.92 -1.34
C VAL A 353 -2.49 -6.15 -1.37
N LEU A 354 -2.33 -7.05 -0.38
CA LEU A 354 -3.04 -8.31 -0.25
C LEU A 354 -3.01 -9.18 -1.53
N ALA A 355 -1.94 -9.15 -2.32
CA ALA A 355 -1.88 -9.90 -3.57
C ALA A 355 -1.81 -11.42 -3.33
N PRO A 356 -2.78 -12.23 -3.79
CA PRO A 356 -2.67 -13.68 -3.74
C PRO A 356 -1.43 -14.14 -4.50
N ILE A 357 -0.73 -15.13 -3.93
CA ILE A 357 0.54 -15.61 -4.48
C ILE A 357 0.36 -17.02 -5.05
N ARG A 358 0.71 -17.16 -6.32
CA ARG A 358 0.87 -18.44 -7.03
C ARG A 358 2.34 -18.73 -7.21
N VAL A 359 2.71 -20.00 -7.32
CA VAL A 359 4.12 -20.39 -7.51
C VAL A 359 4.31 -21.15 -8.82
N ARG A 360 5.09 -20.59 -9.75
CA ARG A 360 5.36 -21.19 -11.06
C ARG A 360 6.83 -21.00 -11.44
N GLY A 361 7.26 -21.77 -12.45
CA GLY A 361 8.63 -21.72 -12.95
C GLY A 361 9.63 -22.53 -12.12
N SER A 362 10.88 -22.45 -12.54
CA SER A 362 12.03 -23.10 -11.95
C SER A 362 12.61 -22.27 -10.81
N ALA A 363 13.17 -22.98 -9.83
CA ALA A 363 13.88 -22.32 -8.75
C ALA A 363 15.03 -21.47 -9.29
N PHE A 364 15.20 -20.30 -8.70
CA PHE A 364 16.28 -19.40 -9.09
C PHE A 364 17.60 -19.93 -8.53
N ASP A 365 18.56 -20.23 -9.41
CA ASP A 365 19.92 -20.63 -9.02
C ASP A 365 20.85 -19.41 -9.17
N GLU A 366 21.05 -18.69 -8.07
CA GLU A 366 21.90 -17.49 -8.03
C GLU A 366 23.37 -17.81 -8.33
N THR A 367 23.82 -19.06 -8.12
CA THR A 367 25.22 -19.45 -8.32
C THR A 367 25.62 -19.61 -9.80
N GLN A 368 24.66 -19.59 -10.73
CA GLN A 368 24.93 -19.67 -12.17
C GLN A 368 24.94 -18.32 -12.89
N GLY A 369 24.68 -17.22 -12.17
CA GLY A 369 24.69 -15.86 -12.72
C GLY A 369 26.09 -15.28 -12.82
N SER A 370 26.94 -15.74 -13.74
CA SER A 370 28.06 -14.88 -14.20
C SER A 370 28.72 -15.22 -15.54
N GLU A 371 28.70 -16.45 -16.09
CA GLU A 371 29.63 -16.74 -17.21
C GLU A 371 29.07 -17.42 -18.48
N SER A 372 27.78 -17.71 -18.62
CA SER A 372 27.31 -18.27 -19.91
C SER A 372 25.79 -18.19 -20.16
N SER A 373 25.26 -17.00 -20.39
CA SER A 373 24.01 -16.88 -21.15
C SER A 373 24.32 -17.06 -22.65
N PRO A 374 23.70 -18.03 -23.35
CA PRO A 374 23.82 -18.14 -24.81
C PRO A 374 23.35 -16.85 -25.48
N ALA A 375 23.95 -16.50 -26.62
CA ALA A 375 23.51 -15.35 -27.41
C ALA A 375 22.01 -15.51 -27.79
N GLY A 376 21.18 -14.57 -27.36
CA GLY A 376 19.74 -14.53 -27.65
C GLY A 376 18.79 -14.81 -26.47
N GLN A 377 19.29 -15.00 -25.24
CA GLN A 377 18.46 -14.97 -24.02
C GLN A 377 18.50 -13.57 -23.38
N SER A 378 17.37 -13.10 -22.84
CA SER A 378 17.33 -11.83 -22.09
C SER A 378 18.36 -11.87 -20.96
N ARG A 379 19.13 -10.79 -20.79
CA ARG A 379 20.07 -10.63 -19.67
C ARG A 379 19.36 -10.71 -18.32
N PHE A 380 18.07 -10.38 -18.31
CA PHE A 380 17.24 -10.33 -17.12
C PHE A 380 16.30 -11.53 -17.05
N ARG A 381 16.35 -12.27 -15.93
CA ARG A 381 15.40 -13.35 -15.63
C ARG A 381 14.41 -12.88 -14.56
N PRO A 382 13.12 -12.70 -14.89
CA PRO A 382 12.12 -12.28 -13.92
C PRO A 382 12.03 -13.25 -12.74
N LEU A 383 12.14 -12.71 -11.52
CA LEU A 383 11.94 -13.46 -10.29
C LEU A 383 10.46 -13.72 -10.01
N ALA A 384 9.63 -12.72 -10.32
CA ALA A 384 8.20 -12.75 -10.07
C ALA A 384 7.45 -11.91 -11.12
N LEU A 385 6.18 -12.23 -11.28
CA LEU A 385 5.26 -11.54 -12.18
C LEU A 385 4.02 -11.09 -11.41
N ALA A 386 3.37 -10.03 -11.87
CA ALA A 386 2.04 -9.64 -11.49
C ALA A 386 1.08 -9.78 -12.67
N THR A 387 -0.16 -10.11 -12.36
CA THR A 387 -1.31 -10.13 -13.28
C THR A 387 -2.44 -9.31 -12.69
N SER A 388 -3.29 -8.76 -13.56
CA SER A 388 -4.46 -7.99 -13.17
C SER A 388 -5.69 -8.48 -13.94
N PRO A 389 -6.89 -8.53 -13.34
CA PRO A 389 -8.12 -8.92 -14.04
C PRO A 389 -8.45 -7.98 -15.20
N TYR A 390 -7.88 -6.77 -15.22
CA TYR A 390 -8.07 -5.79 -16.29
C TYR A 390 -7.19 -6.04 -17.52
N LEU A 391 -6.15 -6.88 -17.39
CA LEU A 391 -5.25 -7.27 -18.46
C LEU A 391 -5.30 -8.80 -18.60
N HIS A 392 -6.07 -9.26 -19.58
CA HIS A 392 -6.36 -10.69 -19.73
C HIS A 392 -5.10 -11.51 -20.03
N VAL A 393 -4.89 -12.56 -19.24
CA VAL A 393 -3.89 -13.60 -19.45
C VAL A 393 -4.63 -14.95 -19.40
N ASP A 394 -4.42 -15.81 -20.40
CA ASP A 394 -5.19 -17.05 -20.57
C ASP A 394 -4.99 -18.06 -19.42
N GLU A 395 -3.75 -18.16 -18.94
CA GLU A 395 -3.33 -19.07 -17.87
C GLU A 395 -2.41 -18.35 -16.88
N VAL A 396 -2.19 -18.95 -15.70
CA VAL A 396 -1.23 -18.42 -14.72
C VAL A 396 0.16 -18.37 -15.39
N PRO A 397 0.76 -17.18 -15.58
CA PRO A 397 2.00 -17.06 -16.32
C PRO A 397 3.16 -17.70 -15.57
N SER A 398 4.19 -18.13 -16.29
CA SER A 398 5.44 -18.61 -15.69
C SER A 398 6.52 -17.54 -15.83
N PRO A 399 7.29 -17.22 -14.76
CA PRO A 399 8.47 -16.37 -14.88
C PRO A 399 9.56 -16.93 -15.81
N ASP A 400 9.49 -18.20 -16.23
CA ASP A 400 10.37 -18.82 -17.25
C ASP A 400 9.90 -18.61 -18.69
N ALA A 401 8.75 -17.96 -18.93
CA ALA A 401 8.24 -17.79 -20.29
C ALA A 401 9.10 -16.82 -21.10
N GLU A 402 9.44 -17.22 -22.32
CA GLU A 402 10.14 -16.39 -23.31
C GLU A 402 9.36 -16.42 -24.64
N PRO A 403 8.76 -15.30 -25.09
CA PRO A 403 8.61 -14.04 -24.37
C PRO A 403 7.62 -14.16 -23.19
N LEU A 404 7.64 -13.19 -22.28
CA LEU A 404 6.62 -13.08 -21.24
C LEU A 404 5.24 -12.85 -21.86
N PRO A 405 4.16 -13.43 -21.31
CA PRO A 405 2.81 -13.18 -21.80
C PRO A 405 2.44 -11.70 -21.68
N ALA A 406 1.77 -11.17 -22.71
CA ALA A 406 1.22 -9.83 -22.68
C ALA A 406 0.22 -9.68 -21.51
N GLY A 407 0.18 -8.50 -20.88
CA GLY A 407 -0.67 -8.25 -19.70
C GLY A 407 -0.04 -8.67 -18.37
N THR A 408 1.20 -9.15 -18.38
CA THR A 408 1.99 -9.39 -17.17
C THR A 408 2.93 -8.21 -16.87
N ALA A 409 3.20 -7.98 -15.59
CA ALA A 409 4.22 -7.03 -15.13
C ALA A 409 5.31 -7.79 -14.38
N VAL A 410 6.57 -7.37 -14.50
CA VAL A 410 7.67 -7.94 -13.71
C VAL A 410 7.67 -7.31 -12.32
N LEU A 411 7.81 -8.14 -11.29
CA LEU A 411 7.96 -7.69 -9.91
C LEU A 411 9.42 -7.81 -9.47
N SER A 412 9.92 -6.78 -8.80
CA SER A 412 11.27 -6.73 -8.25
C SER A 412 11.27 -6.01 -6.90
N ARG A 413 12.23 -6.34 -6.03
CA ARG A 413 12.44 -5.58 -4.79
C ARG A 413 12.75 -4.11 -5.12
N ALA A 414 13.66 -3.88 -6.06
CA ALA A 414 14.10 -2.54 -6.45
C ALA A 414 12.94 -1.63 -6.86
N SER A 415 11.98 -2.09 -7.67
CA SER A 415 10.81 -1.28 -8.05
C SER A 415 9.96 -0.85 -6.84
N TYR A 416 9.75 -1.75 -5.87
CA TYR A 416 9.05 -1.39 -4.64
C TYR A 416 9.86 -0.45 -3.75
N GLU A 417 11.19 -0.65 -3.63
CA GLU A 417 12.05 0.26 -2.87
C GLU A 417 12.12 1.65 -3.47
N ASN A 418 12.21 1.73 -4.80
CA ASN A 418 12.19 2.99 -5.52
C ASN A 418 10.88 3.71 -5.28
N TYR A 419 9.75 3.00 -5.34
CA TYR A 419 8.44 3.59 -5.07
C TYR A 419 8.30 4.15 -3.65
N LEU A 420 8.94 3.52 -2.66
CA LEU A 420 8.96 3.98 -1.26
C LEU A 420 9.95 5.12 -0.99
N SER A 421 11.06 5.18 -1.72
CA SER A 421 12.15 6.14 -1.45
C SER A 421 12.14 7.36 -2.36
N ARG A 422 11.54 7.26 -3.54
CA ARG A 422 11.57 8.31 -4.55
C ARG A 422 10.49 9.37 -4.27
N PRO A 423 10.86 10.66 -4.16
CA PRO A 423 9.89 11.74 -4.07
C PRO A 423 8.97 11.73 -5.29
N ARG A 424 7.68 12.02 -5.08
CA ARG A 424 6.75 12.24 -6.19
C ARG A 424 6.65 13.73 -6.48
N PRO A 425 6.56 14.11 -7.77
CA PRO A 425 6.22 15.47 -8.14
C PRO A 425 4.86 15.84 -7.53
N ALA A 426 4.70 17.09 -7.14
CA ALA A 426 3.40 17.58 -6.69
C ALA A 426 2.39 17.52 -7.84
N GLU A 427 1.11 17.42 -7.49
CA GLU A 427 0.05 17.46 -8.50
C GLU A 427 0.13 18.77 -9.30
N GLY A 428 0.23 18.66 -10.63
CA GLY A 428 0.37 19.81 -11.52
C GLY A 428 1.81 20.19 -11.83
N GLU A 429 2.81 19.46 -11.31
CA GLU A 429 4.23 19.70 -11.58
C GLU A 429 4.87 18.60 -12.45
N VAL A 430 4.14 17.54 -12.79
CA VAL A 430 4.67 16.42 -13.59
C VAL A 430 5.17 16.92 -14.94
N HIS A 431 6.43 16.65 -15.25
CA HIS A 431 7.06 16.90 -16.54
C HIS A 431 7.10 15.63 -17.39
N VAL A 432 6.47 15.66 -18.57
CA VAL A 432 6.35 14.51 -19.47
C VAL A 432 7.11 14.73 -20.77
N ALA A 433 8.01 13.81 -21.13
CA ALA A 433 8.72 13.81 -22.39
C ALA A 433 8.18 12.73 -23.34
N PHE A 434 7.78 13.14 -24.55
CA PHE A 434 7.40 12.22 -25.63
C PHE A 434 8.46 12.17 -26.71
N VAL A 435 8.94 10.98 -27.03
CA VAL A 435 9.86 10.73 -28.14
C VAL A 435 9.19 9.84 -29.18
N VAL A 436 9.05 10.34 -30.41
CA VAL A 436 8.29 9.64 -31.47
C VAL A 436 8.97 9.71 -32.84
N ASP A 437 8.79 8.67 -33.65
CA ASP A 437 9.39 8.61 -35.00
C ASP A 437 8.55 9.28 -36.09
N ALA A 438 7.22 9.37 -35.89
CA ALA A 438 6.30 9.88 -36.91
C ALA A 438 5.86 11.33 -36.61
N ALA A 439 6.02 12.23 -37.60
CA ALA A 439 5.59 13.63 -37.48
C ALA A 439 4.08 13.77 -37.23
N GLU A 440 3.27 12.90 -37.84
CA GLU A 440 1.82 12.86 -37.61
C GLU A 440 1.48 12.50 -36.16
N ARG A 441 2.20 11.53 -35.57
CA ARG A 441 2.04 11.15 -34.16
C ARG A 441 2.46 12.28 -33.23
N ALA A 442 3.58 12.94 -33.52
CA ALA A 442 4.00 14.14 -32.78
C ALA A 442 2.93 15.23 -32.81
N ALA A 443 2.33 15.49 -33.97
CA ALA A 443 1.25 16.47 -34.11
C ALA A 443 -0.03 16.05 -33.38
N ALA A 444 -0.36 14.76 -33.35
CA ALA A 444 -1.51 14.22 -32.63
C ALA A 444 -1.34 14.36 -31.11
N ILE A 445 -0.18 14.00 -30.57
CA ILE A 445 0.14 14.19 -29.14
C ILE A 445 0.08 15.67 -28.79
N ARG A 446 0.70 16.53 -29.59
CA ARG A 446 0.67 17.99 -29.37
C ARG A 446 -0.77 18.52 -29.27
N ARG A 447 -1.67 18.05 -30.14
CA ARG A 447 -3.09 18.40 -30.10
C ARG A 447 -3.79 17.86 -28.86
N ALA A 448 -3.50 16.63 -28.45
CA ALA A 448 -4.08 16.01 -27.26
C ALA A 448 -3.64 16.74 -25.97
N MET A 449 -2.37 17.11 -25.87
CA MET A 449 -1.81 17.83 -24.73
C MET A 449 -2.08 19.36 -24.78
N SER A 450 -2.66 19.87 -25.87
CA SER A 450 -3.05 21.29 -26.02
C SER A 450 -4.59 21.47 -26.02
N GLY A 451 -5.34 20.57 -25.38
CA GLY A 451 -6.74 20.81 -25.01
C GLY A 451 -6.89 22.08 -24.15
N PRO A 452 -8.09 22.51 -23.71
CA PRO A 452 -8.27 23.82 -23.07
C PRO A 452 -7.29 24.09 -21.90
N ALA A 453 -6.79 23.02 -21.27
CA ALA A 453 -5.57 22.99 -20.45
C ALA A 453 -4.83 21.65 -20.65
N LEU A 454 -3.65 21.52 -20.03
CA LEU A 454 -2.97 20.23 -19.86
C LEU A 454 -3.84 19.26 -19.05
N PRO A 455 -3.62 17.94 -19.17
CA PRO A 455 -4.25 16.97 -18.26
C PRO A 455 -3.95 17.31 -16.80
N ASP A 456 -4.92 17.04 -15.92
CA ASP A 456 -4.74 17.20 -14.48
C ASP A 456 -3.48 16.46 -14.01
N GLY A 457 -2.72 17.10 -13.12
CA GLY A 457 -1.44 16.58 -12.64
C GLY A 457 -0.22 16.93 -13.49
N VAL A 458 -0.38 17.35 -14.76
CA VAL A 458 0.75 17.63 -15.68
C VAL A 458 1.09 19.12 -15.73
N GLY A 459 2.33 19.46 -15.37
CA GLY A 459 2.82 20.84 -15.39
C GLY A 459 3.46 21.24 -16.72
N SER A 460 4.16 20.32 -17.36
CA SER A 460 4.86 20.59 -18.62
C SER A 460 4.97 19.35 -19.50
N VAL A 461 5.05 19.59 -20.82
CA VAL A 461 5.17 18.54 -21.82
C VAL A 461 6.16 18.95 -22.90
N GLU A 462 7.09 18.06 -23.22
CA GLU A 462 7.96 18.18 -24.37
C GLU A 462 7.75 17.04 -25.37
N ILE A 463 7.89 17.34 -26.67
CA ILE A 463 7.63 16.38 -27.75
C ILE A 463 8.77 16.44 -28.76
N HIS A 464 9.61 15.40 -28.76
CA HIS A 464 10.77 15.22 -29.60
C HIS A 464 10.43 14.30 -30.79
N HIS A 465 10.54 14.84 -32.00
CA HIS A 465 10.32 14.08 -33.23
C HIS A 465 11.67 13.67 -33.83
N ARG A 466 11.95 12.37 -33.88
CA ARG A 466 13.18 11.77 -34.41
C ARG A 466 14.46 12.43 -33.85
N PRO A 467 14.65 12.49 -32.53
CA PRO A 467 15.88 13.04 -31.93
C PRO A 467 17.11 12.24 -32.35
N THR A 468 18.29 12.87 -32.36
CA THR A 468 19.55 12.14 -32.58
C THR A 468 19.82 11.18 -31.42
N ALA A 469 20.78 10.26 -31.59
CA ALA A 469 21.16 9.35 -30.49
C ALA A 469 21.73 10.11 -29.28
N GLU A 470 22.41 11.23 -29.49
CA GLU A 470 22.92 12.10 -28.42
C GLU A 470 21.78 12.79 -27.68
N ASP A 471 20.81 13.35 -28.41
CA ASP A 471 19.63 13.99 -27.80
C ASP A 471 18.78 12.97 -27.02
N LEU A 472 18.57 11.77 -27.56
CA LEU A 472 17.82 10.72 -26.86
C LEU A 472 18.52 10.29 -25.57
N ALA A 473 19.84 10.08 -25.61
CA ALA A 473 20.61 9.73 -24.42
C ALA A 473 20.53 10.83 -23.35
N ALA A 474 20.55 12.11 -23.76
CA ALA A 474 20.37 13.23 -22.84
C ALA A 474 18.97 13.23 -22.20
N ILE A 475 17.91 13.00 -22.97
CA ILE A 475 16.53 12.92 -22.46
C ILE A 475 16.36 11.75 -21.48
N VAL A 476 16.92 10.58 -21.81
CA VAL A 476 16.84 9.38 -20.95
C VAL A 476 17.56 9.60 -19.63
N ALA A 477 18.65 10.35 -19.61
CA ALA A 477 19.42 10.65 -18.41
C ALA A 477 18.93 11.89 -17.63
N ASP A 478 17.90 12.58 -18.12
CA ASP A 478 17.42 13.84 -17.53
C ASP A 478 16.59 13.57 -16.27
N PRO A 479 17.04 13.98 -15.07
CA PRO A 479 16.27 13.82 -13.84
C PRO A 479 15.09 14.79 -13.74
N ASP A 480 15.04 15.84 -14.57
CA ASP A 480 13.94 16.81 -14.59
C ASP A 480 12.73 16.28 -15.39
N VAL A 481 12.86 15.16 -16.09
CA VAL A 481 11.75 14.46 -16.75
C VAL A 481 11.15 13.45 -15.79
N ASP A 482 9.88 13.59 -15.40
CA ASP A 482 9.24 12.61 -14.51
C ASP A 482 8.80 11.35 -15.27
N LEU A 483 8.21 11.55 -16.46
CA LEU A 483 7.69 10.46 -17.29
C LEU A 483 8.23 10.55 -18.72
N LEU A 484 8.93 9.51 -19.15
CA LEU A 484 9.39 9.35 -20.53
C LEU A 484 8.49 8.38 -21.30
N TYR A 485 7.96 8.81 -22.43
CA TYR A 485 7.28 7.95 -23.40
C TYR A 485 8.08 7.86 -24.69
N CYS A 486 8.67 6.69 -24.95
CA CYS A 486 9.47 6.42 -26.15
C CYS A 486 8.71 5.49 -27.11
N ALA A 487 8.40 5.99 -28.31
CA ALA A 487 7.85 5.22 -29.42
C ALA A 487 8.72 5.38 -30.68
N LEU A 488 10.02 5.11 -30.52
CA LEU A 488 10.99 4.99 -31.60
C LEU A 488 11.13 3.52 -32.02
N PRO A 489 11.62 3.23 -33.24
CA PRO A 489 11.86 1.86 -33.68
C PRO A 489 12.88 1.19 -32.76
N THR A 490 12.48 0.08 -32.15
CA THR A 490 13.28 -0.66 -31.17
C THR A 490 13.51 -2.08 -31.66
N ASP A 491 14.75 -2.54 -31.61
CA ASP A 491 15.14 -3.94 -31.85
C ASP A 491 15.72 -4.50 -30.54
N GLU A 492 14.98 -5.39 -29.89
CA GLU A 492 15.21 -5.82 -28.49
C GLU A 492 15.28 -4.61 -27.53
N ASP A 493 16.49 -4.20 -27.18
CA ASP A 493 16.80 -3.14 -26.21
C ASP A 493 17.43 -1.91 -26.90
N ARG A 494 17.63 -2.00 -28.22
CA ARG A 494 18.38 -1.02 -29.02
C ARG A 494 17.42 -0.12 -29.79
N VAL A 495 17.41 1.15 -29.41
CA VAL A 495 16.53 2.17 -30.00
C VAL A 495 17.23 2.89 -31.15
N ALA A 496 16.64 2.82 -32.34
CA ALA A 496 17.20 3.41 -33.54
C ALA A 496 16.88 4.90 -33.65
N CYS A 497 17.93 5.70 -33.84
CA CYS A 497 17.86 7.15 -34.02
C CYS A 497 18.51 7.56 -35.35
N PRO A 498 18.22 8.76 -35.88
CA PRO A 498 19.04 9.36 -36.93
C PRO A 498 20.51 9.42 -36.50
N GLY A 499 21.37 8.73 -37.25
CA GLY A 499 22.83 8.78 -37.05
C GLY A 499 23.38 7.91 -35.91
N GLY A 500 22.56 7.10 -35.23
CA GLY A 500 23.04 6.25 -34.14
C GLY A 500 21.98 5.34 -33.54
N VAL A 501 22.36 4.66 -32.46
CA VAL A 501 21.51 3.74 -31.69
C VAL A 501 21.79 3.99 -30.22
N VAL A 502 20.76 4.02 -29.39
CA VAL A 502 20.88 4.07 -27.92
C VAL A 502 20.49 2.71 -27.36
N ASP A 503 21.30 2.17 -26.46
CA ASP A 503 21.01 0.91 -25.79
C ASP A 503 20.29 1.19 -24.47
N PHE A 504 19.01 0.83 -24.39
CA PHE A 504 18.19 1.08 -23.20
C PHE A 504 18.45 0.06 -22.09
N GLY A 505 19.10 -1.08 -22.38
CA GLY A 505 19.43 -2.07 -21.37
C GLY A 505 20.61 -1.69 -20.48
N ASP A 506 21.44 -0.74 -20.94
CA ASP A 506 22.64 -0.25 -20.23
C ASP A 506 22.59 1.29 -20.03
N ALA A 507 21.40 1.90 -20.12
CA ALA A 507 21.23 3.35 -19.99
C ALA A 507 21.19 3.81 -18.52
N GLU A 508 21.63 5.03 -18.25
CA GLU A 508 21.40 5.71 -16.97
C GLU A 508 20.06 6.46 -17.06
N TRP A 509 19.05 5.99 -16.33
CA TRP A 509 17.70 6.56 -16.40
C TRP A 509 17.51 7.66 -15.36
N GLY A 510 17.23 8.87 -15.83
CA GLY A 510 16.76 10.00 -15.03
C GLY A 510 15.29 9.92 -14.64
N PRO A 511 14.35 9.51 -15.54
CA PRO A 511 12.92 9.55 -15.24
C PRO A 511 12.43 8.70 -14.07
N ILE A 512 11.31 9.12 -13.47
CA ILE A 512 10.59 8.35 -12.44
C ILE A 512 9.96 7.12 -13.07
N ALA A 513 9.34 7.28 -14.23
CA ALA A 513 8.75 6.19 -14.99
C ALA A 513 9.07 6.33 -16.48
N ALA A 514 9.15 5.19 -17.17
CA ALA A 514 9.38 5.15 -18.60
C ALA A 514 8.46 4.13 -19.30
N VAL A 515 7.98 4.49 -20.48
CA VAL A 515 7.20 3.63 -21.37
C VAL A 515 7.96 3.48 -22.68
N CYS A 516 8.36 2.25 -23.00
CA CYS A 516 9.06 1.92 -24.25
C CYS A 516 8.16 1.10 -25.17
N GLU A 517 7.55 1.72 -26.17
CA GLU A 517 6.69 1.04 -27.14
C GLU A 517 7.52 0.19 -28.11
N GLY A 518 7.09 -1.05 -28.35
CA GLY A 518 7.70 -1.94 -29.32
C GLY A 518 8.96 -2.66 -28.82
N SER A 519 9.36 -2.47 -27.55
CA SER A 519 10.35 -3.35 -26.94
C SER A 519 9.77 -4.76 -26.77
N MET A 520 10.58 -5.75 -27.13
CA MET A 520 10.20 -7.17 -27.09
C MET A 520 10.77 -7.88 -25.85
N THR A 521 11.48 -7.15 -24.99
CA THR A 521 12.09 -7.66 -23.77
C THR A 521 11.74 -6.75 -22.58
N VAL A 522 12.06 -7.21 -21.37
CA VAL A 522 11.92 -6.40 -20.14
C VAL A 522 13.23 -5.74 -19.71
N THR A 523 14.34 -5.94 -20.45
CA THR A 523 15.65 -5.39 -20.08
C THR A 523 15.63 -3.86 -19.94
N PRO A 524 14.98 -3.07 -20.83
CA PRO A 524 14.89 -1.62 -20.67
C PRO A 524 14.21 -1.22 -19.35
N ALA A 525 13.13 -1.92 -18.99
CA ALA A 525 12.40 -1.65 -17.75
C ALA A 525 13.23 -2.04 -16.53
N ALA A 526 13.92 -3.18 -16.56
CA ALA A 526 14.82 -3.60 -15.50
C ALA A 526 15.97 -2.61 -15.29
N SER A 527 16.60 -2.15 -16.38
CA SER A 527 17.66 -1.12 -16.35
C SER A 527 17.16 0.20 -15.75
N ALA A 528 15.94 0.62 -16.12
CA ALA A 528 15.30 1.81 -15.53
C ALA A 528 15.10 1.66 -14.02
N VAL A 529 14.57 0.51 -13.58
CA VAL A 529 14.36 0.22 -12.15
C VAL A 529 15.70 0.14 -11.40
N GLU A 530 16.74 -0.46 -11.96
CA GLU A 530 18.09 -0.46 -11.37
C GLU A 530 18.67 0.95 -11.23
N SER A 531 18.29 1.87 -12.12
CA SER A 531 18.64 3.30 -12.06
C SER A 531 17.76 4.11 -11.11
N GLY A 532 16.73 3.51 -10.51
CA GLY A 532 15.84 4.16 -9.53
C GLY A 532 14.41 4.45 -10.02
N ALA A 533 14.02 4.04 -11.24
CA ALA A 533 12.64 4.18 -11.73
C ALA A 533 11.66 3.24 -11.00
N VAL A 534 10.37 3.56 -11.06
CA VAL A 534 9.29 2.80 -10.37
C VAL A 534 8.52 1.85 -11.29
#